data_AF-R7ZBL0-F1
#
_entry.id   AF-R7ZBL0-F1
#
_cell.length_a   1.000
_cell.length_b   1.000
_cell.length_c   1.000
_cell.angle_alpha   90.00
_cell.angle_beta   90.00
_cell.angle_gamma   90.00
#
_symmetry.space_group_name_H-M   'P 1'
#
loop_
_entity.id
_entity.type
_entity.pdbx_description
1 polymer ?
#
loop_
_entity_poly.entity_id
_entity_poly.type
_entity_poly.pdbx_seq_one_letter_code
_entity_poly.pdbx_strand_id
1 'polypeptide(L)'
;MKVVDLFCGAGGFSEGFERAGFEIIKAYDIWTPAILTHNMNHGDGKNPALKRDVFEISMLDDDEFEKAIPDSEVIIGSPPCVSFSNSNNSGKADKTNGIKLINAFLRIVARKMFKPKSKLKYWVMENVANSEIYMKNEYSMEDLECCHLGDHTLIIPNKKVYNMKYFGVPTNRKRFICGKYPQLNNLNDEENLIVLEDIFNALGSPNPDGYLGEKFHVIDPTYKIKIKSSELTDHHYIKEIPEFEWKKAKRQKEDKGYMGKMAFPENEKNPARTIMATLSASSRESMIFSFGENRYRYPTIREVATLMSFPIDFRFYGESDTAKYRMVGNAVTPKFAYEIAKCIREENFKNREITDKFSIKKVFNEHIEFKNLNGNIFPLKIEKEKKADAKFCHHVPYLIENAYRVELSNSFELGEIYWRVKIHYSQGKNAKLFENVFISIANFNEELIFKMYRFVKDILLKISNSHELQINYSKTTKDRAGLMGPDELLLKVKEFVNYLDNEEIHINEIGKKVSIKIAVAYFLLTHIINKLNTTIPKKCK
;
A
#
# COMPACT_ATOMS: atom_id res chain seq x y z
N MET A 1 12.96 11.50 29.62
CA MET A 1 13.90 10.48 29.14
C MET A 1 14.33 10.86 27.74
N LYS A 2 15.60 10.62 27.37
CA LYS A 2 16.13 10.96 26.04
C LYS A 2 15.99 9.81 25.06
N VAL A 3 15.78 10.15 23.79
CA VAL A 3 15.48 9.21 22.70
C VAL A 3 16.37 9.48 21.49
N VAL A 4 16.84 8.41 20.86
CA VAL A 4 17.43 8.42 19.52
C VAL A 4 16.47 7.75 18.54
N ASP A 5 16.13 8.41 17.43
CA ASP A 5 15.23 7.90 16.38
C ASP A 5 15.99 7.57 15.09
N LEU A 6 16.12 6.29 14.77
CA LEU A 6 16.85 5.77 13.61
C LEU A 6 15.88 5.45 12.48
N PHE A 7 16.20 5.85 11.25
CA PHE A 7 15.28 5.77 10.10
C PHE A 7 14.00 6.59 10.37
N CYS A 8 14.18 7.81 10.88
CA CYS A 8 13.10 8.61 11.48
C CYS A 8 12.04 9.07 10.47
N GLY A 9 12.33 9.03 9.16
CA GLY A 9 11.44 9.49 8.11
C GLY A 9 10.94 10.92 8.38
N ALA A 10 9.64 11.12 8.20
CA ALA A 10 8.99 12.41 8.48
C ALA A 10 8.77 12.66 9.98
N GLY A 11 9.16 11.74 10.86
CA GLY A 11 9.04 11.90 12.32
C GLY A 11 7.80 11.30 12.95
N GLY A 12 7.16 10.31 12.31
CA GLY A 12 5.98 9.67 12.90
C GLY A 12 6.26 8.97 14.25
N PHE A 13 7.42 8.34 14.38
CA PHE A 13 7.84 7.69 15.64
C PHE A 13 8.20 8.76 16.70
N SER A 14 9.03 9.74 16.30
CA SER A 14 9.37 10.93 17.10
C SER A 14 8.12 11.65 17.65
N GLU A 15 7.11 11.91 16.81
CA GLU A 15 5.88 12.63 17.21
C GLU A 15 5.16 11.95 18.39
N GLY A 16 5.06 10.62 18.36
CA GLY A 16 4.43 9.87 19.45
C GLY A 16 5.21 10.00 20.76
N PHE A 17 6.54 9.86 20.70
CA PHE A 17 7.42 9.96 21.86
C PHE A 17 7.46 11.39 22.43
N GLU A 18 7.58 12.41 21.60
CA GLU A 18 7.53 13.82 22.05
C GLU A 18 6.19 14.17 22.69
N ARG A 19 5.07 13.68 22.12
CA ARG A 19 3.75 13.85 22.74
C ARG A 19 3.67 13.18 24.09
N ALA A 20 4.32 12.05 24.30
CA ALA A 20 4.44 11.41 25.61
C ALA A 20 5.46 12.11 26.55
N GLY A 21 6.05 13.24 26.18
CA GLY A 21 6.97 14.01 27.01
C GLY A 21 8.42 13.53 26.98
N PHE A 22 8.80 12.71 25.99
CA PHE A 22 10.19 12.32 25.76
C PHE A 22 10.94 13.42 24.98
N GLU A 23 12.26 13.44 25.12
CA GLU A 23 13.14 14.37 24.40
C GLU A 23 13.86 13.62 23.27
N ILE A 24 13.59 13.99 22.02
CA ILE A 24 14.36 13.48 20.88
C ILE A 24 15.68 14.26 20.82
N ILE A 25 16.78 13.57 21.11
CA ILE A 25 18.12 14.19 21.15
C ILE A 25 18.92 13.93 19.87
N LYS A 26 18.51 12.94 19.08
CA LYS A 26 19.13 12.61 17.80
C LYS A 26 18.15 11.88 16.91
N ALA A 27 18.16 12.20 15.62
CA ALA A 27 17.38 11.49 14.62
C ALA A 27 18.15 11.39 13.30
N TYR A 28 17.99 10.28 12.57
CA TYR A 28 18.70 10.01 11.32
C TYR A 28 17.79 9.43 10.25
N ASP A 29 17.91 9.96 9.03
CA ASP A 29 17.33 9.38 7.82
C ASP A 29 18.23 9.74 6.62
N ILE A 30 17.97 9.16 5.45
CA ILE A 30 18.66 9.48 4.19
C ILE A 30 17.82 10.38 3.28
N TRP A 31 16.52 10.47 3.52
CA TRP A 31 15.58 11.14 2.63
C TRP A 31 15.37 12.61 3.01
N THR A 32 16.03 13.51 2.27
CA THR A 32 16.05 14.96 2.56
C THR A 32 14.68 15.62 2.79
N PRO A 33 13.64 15.41 1.95
CA PRO A 33 12.30 15.95 2.21
C PRO A 33 11.68 15.48 3.54
N ALA A 34 11.94 14.24 3.94
CA ALA A 34 11.45 13.68 5.19
C ALA A 34 12.17 14.31 6.40
N ILE A 35 13.47 14.51 6.29
CA ILE A 35 14.28 15.21 7.31
C ILE A 35 13.82 16.65 7.49
N LEU A 36 13.57 17.38 6.39
CA LEU A 36 13.02 18.72 6.47
C LEU A 36 11.66 18.70 7.18
N THR A 37 10.78 17.78 6.81
CA THR A 37 9.49 17.60 7.47
C THR A 37 9.65 17.29 8.95
N HIS A 38 10.56 16.40 9.32
CA HIS A 38 10.87 16.07 10.72
C HIS A 38 11.29 17.33 11.48
N ASN A 39 12.33 18.02 11.00
CA ASN A 39 12.90 19.20 11.66
C ASN A 39 11.91 20.37 11.80
N MET A 40 10.96 20.49 10.88
CA MET A 40 9.95 21.54 10.93
C MET A 40 8.78 21.25 11.87
N ASN A 41 8.62 19.99 12.29
CA ASN A 41 7.58 19.59 13.23
C ASN A 41 8.13 19.24 14.62
N HIS A 42 9.44 18.96 14.76
CA HIS A 42 10.05 18.45 15.98
C HIS A 42 11.12 19.37 16.55
N GLY A 43 11.27 19.33 17.88
CA GLY A 43 12.25 20.11 18.62
C GLY A 43 12.03 21.63 18.59
N ASP A 44 12.94 22.34 19.26
CA ASP A 44 13.09 23.81 19.23
C ASP A 44 14.20 24.24 18.25
N GLY A 45 14.57 23.33 17.33
CA GLY A 45 15.71 23.49 16.42
C GLY A 45 17.07 23.10 17.00
N LYS A 46 17.18 22.76 18.30
CA LYS A 46 18.48 22.41 18.91
C LYS A 46 19.02 21.05 18.48
N ASN A 47 18.14 20.06 18.29
CA ASN A 47 18.51 18.68 17.94
C ASN A 47 17.89 18.27 16.61
N PRO A 48 18.32 18.85 15.47
CA PRO A 48 17.76 18.50 14.18
C PRO A 48 18.09 17.06 13.80
N ALA A 49 17.14 16.39 13.14
CA ALA A 49 17.39 15.21 12.35
C ALA A 49 18.45 15.50 11.28
N LEU A 50 19.34 14.53 11.07
CA LEU A 50 20.48 14.65 10.17
C LEU A 50 20.39 13.67 9.02
N LYS A 51 20.86 14.11 7.84
CA LYS A 51 20.97 13.27 6.66
C LYS A 51 22.21 12.39 6.77
N ARG A 52 22.02 11.12 7.15
CA ARG A 52 23.11 10.14 7.23
C ARG A 52 22.55 8.72 7.15
N ASP A 53 23.29 7.83 6.51
CA ASP A 53 22.91 6.42 6.43
C ASP A 53 23.17 5.73 7.77
N VAL A 54 22.12 5.13 8.35
CA VAL A 54 22.19 4.42 9.62
C VAL A 54 23.07 3.16 9.52
N PHE A 55 23.14 2.52 8.34
CA PHE A 55 24.09 1.43 8.09
C PHE A 55 25.52 1.93 8.26
N GLU A 56 25.88 3.04 7.63
CA GLU A 56 27.22 3.63 7.76
C GLU A 56 27.52 4.02 9.22
N ILE A 57 26.57 4.66 9.92
CA ILE A 57 26.73 5.01 11.34
C ILE A 57 27.02 3.76 12.17
N SER A 58 26.32 2.66 11.91
CA SER A 58 26.48 1.42 12.68
C SER A 58 27.89 0.80 12.55
N MET A 59 28.63 1.16 11.49
CA MET A 59 29.95 0.62 11.13
C MET A 59 31.12 1.57 11.48
N LEU A 60 30.85 2.74 12.05
CA LEU A 60 31.88 3.67 12.48
C LEU A 60 32.79 3.05 13.55
N ASP A 61 34.02 3.54 13.68
CA ASP A 61 34.84 3.23 14.85
C ASP A 61 34.18 3.72 16.14
N ASP A 62 34.68 3.30 17.30
CA ASP A 62 34.04 3.56 18.59
C ASP A 62 33.95 5.05 18.93
N ASP A 63 34.98 5.84 18.64
CA ASP A 63 35.01 7.26 18.97
C ASP A 63 34.04 8.07 18.08
N GLU A 64 33.99 7.76 16.79
CA GLU A 64 33.05 8.38 15.86
C GLU A 64 31.61 7.93 16.13
N PHE A 65 31.41 6.66 16.47
CA PHE A 65 30.12 6.10 16.84
C PHE A 65 29.54 6.78 18.08
N GLU A 66 30.33 6.94 19.14
CA GLU A 66 29.89 7.57 20.39
C GLU A 66 29.52 9.04 20.21
N LYS A 67 30.17 9.75 19.27
CA LYS A 67 29.79 11.11 18.87
C LYS A 67 28.50 11.13 18.04
N ALA A 68 28.33 10.15 17.15
CA ALA A 68 27.17 10.09 16.27
C ALA A 68 25.89 9.68 17.03
N ILE A 69 25.97 8.63 17.85
CA ILE A 69 24.87 8.14 18.66
C ILE A 69 25.13 8.55 20.11
N PRO A 70 24.55 9.66 20.61
CA PRO A 70 24.72 10.04 22.01
C PRO A 70 24.03 9.04 22.95
N ASP A 71 24.43 9.00 24.22
CA ASP A 71 23.78 8.16 25.21
C ASP A 71 22.33 8.59 25.47
N SER A 72 21.41 7.63 25.37
CA SER A 72 19.98 7.80 25.57
C SER A 72 19.39 6.63 26.36
N GLU A 73 18.24 6.87 26.99
CA GLU A 73 17.49 5.81 27.68
C GLU A 73 16.65 4.97 26.72
N VAL A 74 16.32 5.52 25.54
CA VAL A 74 15.53 4.85 24.51
C VAL A 74 16.17 4.98 23.13
N ILE A 75 16.15 3.90 22.36
CA ILE A 75 16.41 3.90 20.92
C ILE A 75 15.17 3.39 20.19
N ILE A 76 14.64 4.16 19.25
CA ILE A 76 13.54 3.74 18.38
C ILE A 76 14.01 3.71 16.94
N GLY A 77 13.36 2.91 16.10
CA GLY A 77 13.58 3.01 14.66
C GLY A 77 12.69 2.12 13.81
N SER A 78 12.60 2.46 12.54
CA SER A 78 11.79 1.75 11.54
C SER A 78 12.59 1.48 10.27
N PRO A 79 13.49 0.47 10.27
CA PRO A 79 14.31 0.15 9.10
C PRO A 79 13.45 -0.15 7.86
N PRO A 80 13.74 0.43 6.69
CA PRO A 80 12.90 0.26 5.52
C PRO A 80 12.95 -1.17 5.00
N CYS A 81 11.78 -1.70 4.68
CA CYS A 81 11.56 -3.13 4.48
C CYS A 81 10.82 -3.42 3.16
N VAL A 82 11.13 -2.62 2.13
CA VAL A 82 10.44 -2.58 0.83
C VAL A 82 10.31 -3.97 0.19
N SER A 83 11.29 -4.85 0.41
CA SER A 83 11.35 -6.23 -0.10
C SER A 83 10.53 -7.27 0.68
N PHE A 84 10.12 -6.96 1.91
CA PHE A 84 9.32 -7.86 2.75
C PHE A 84 7.82 -7.59 2.66
N SER A 85 7.44 -6.46 2.06
CA SER A 85 6.05 -6.12 1.80
C SER A 85 5.42 -7.08 0.79
N ASN A 86 4.20 -7.57 1.08
CA ASN A 86 3.43 -8.38 0.13
C ASN A 86 3.06 -7.60 -1.15
N SER A 87 3.07 -6.27 -1.09
CA SER A 87 2.77 -5.37 -2.20
C SER A 87 3.86 -5.37 -3.28
N ASN A 88 5.11 -5.71 -2.94
CA ASN A 88 6.18 -5.82 -3.93
C ASN A 88 6.39 -7.27 -4.36
N ASN A 89 6.26 -7.50 -5.67
CA ASN A 89 6.61 -8.76 -6.34
C ASN A 89 5.98 -10.02 -5.71
N SER A 90 4.82 -9.89 -5.07
CA SER A 90 4.15 -11.00 -4.35
C SER A 90 5.06 -11.71 -3.33
N GLY A 91 5.95 -10.95 -2.67
CA GLY A 91 6.90 -11.43 -1.65
C GLY A 91 8.19 -12.09 -2.18
N LYS A 92 8.47 -12.00 -3.50
CA LYS A 92 9.66 -12.57 -4.15
C LYS A 92 10.83 -11.58 -4.32
N ALA A 93 10.75 -10.37 -3.76
CA ALA A 93 11.82 -9.40 -3.84
C ALA A 93 13.05 -9.87 -3.05
N ASP A 94 14.25 -9.44 -3.46
CA ASP A 94 15.49 -9.67 -2.73
C ASP A 94 15.44 -8.98 -1.36
N LYS A 95 15.55 -9.79 -0.31
CA LYS A 95 15.40 -9.37 1.10
C LYS A 95 16.71 -8.92 1.72
N THR A 96 17.83 -9.16 1.05
CA THR A 96 19.19 -8.94 1.58
C THR A 96 19.36 -7.53 2.13
N ASN A 97 18.94 -6.50 1.38
CA ASN A 97 19.09 -5.12 1.83
C ASN A 97 18.24 -4.80 3.07
N GLY A 98 17.04 -5.37 3.20
CA GLY A 98 16.21 -5.10 4.37
C GLY A 98 16.72 -5.83 5.62
N ILE A 99 17.27 -7.05 5.48
CA ILE A 99 17.99 -7.74 6.57
C ILE A 99 19.20 -6.91 7.00
N LYS A 100 19.99 -6.40 6.04
CA LYS A 100 21.15 -5.55 6.28
C LYS A 100 20.81 -4.34 7.16
N LEU A 101 19.69 -3.66 6.89
CA LEU A 101 19.26 -2.48 7.66
C LEU A 101 18.68 -2.84 9.04
N ILE A 102 18.00 -3.99 9.18
CA ILE A 102 17.60 -4.53 10.48
C ILE A 102 18.86 -4.82 11.33
N ASN A 103 19.86 -5.49 10.75
CA ASN A 103 21.11 -5.78 11.46
C ASN A 103 21.84 -4.50 11.85
N ALA A 104 21.85 -3.46 11.01
CA ALA A 104 22.42 -2.16 11.37
C ALA A 104 21.73 -1.53 12.59
N PHE A 105 20.40 -1.60 12.67
CA PHE A 105 19.67 -1.14 13.85
C PHE A 105 20.06 -1.93 15.10
N LEU A 106 20.03 -3.27 15.01
CA LEU A 106 20.39 -4.16 16.13
C LEU A 106 21.84 -3.99 16.57
N ARG A 107 22.75 -3.72 15.62
CA ARG A 107 24.16 -3.40 15.87
C ARG A 107 24.30 -2.15 16.72
N ILE A 108 23.60 -1.07 16.37
CA ILE A 108 23.61 0.18 17.15
C ILE A 108 23.07 -0.08 18.57
N VAL A 109 21.98 -0.86 18.68
CA VAL A 109 21.43 -1.27 19.98
C VAL A 109 22.45 -2.08 20.78
N ALA A 110 23.13 -3.07 20.19
CA ALA A 110 24.13 -3.89 20.86
C ALA A 110 25.30 -3.05 21.37
N ARG A 111 25.90 -2.21 20.51
CA ARG A 111 26.98 -1.29 20.89
C ARG A 111 26.59 -0.38 22.06
N LYS A 112 25.37 0.17 22.04
CA LYS A 112 24.86 0.98 23.16
C LYS A 112 24.43 0.18 24.38
N MET A 113 23.97 -1.05 24.24
CA MET A 113 23.54 -1.87 25.36
C MET A 113 24.73 -2.41 26.16
N PHE A 114 25.79 -2.84 25.47
CA PHE A 114 26.94 -3.51 26.08
C PHE A 114 28.11 -2.59 26.43
N LYS A 115 28.05 -1.30 26.09
CA LYS A 115 29.06 -0.34 26.55
C LYS A 115 29.06 -0.19 28.09
N PRO A 116 30.22 0.10 28.71
CA PRO A 116 30.29 0.42 30.13
C PRO A 116 29.37 1.60 30.50
N LYS A 117 28.64 1.46 31.62
CA LYS A 117 27.71 2.49 32.14
C LYS A 117 26.64 2.91 31.13
N SER A 118 26.17 1.98 30.29
CA SER A 118 25.08 2.22 29.36
C SER A 118 23.85 2.84 30.05
N LYS A 119 23.28 3.86 29.40
CA LYS A 119 22.00 4.46 29.81
C LYS A 119 20.80 3.79 29.15
N LEU A 120 21.03 2.93 28.15
CA LEU A 120 19.96 2.35 27.33
C LEU A 120 19.10 1.41 28.17
N LYS A 121 17.83 1.77 28.35
CA LYS A 121 16.86 0.97 29.10
C LYS A 121 15.90 0.24 28.18
N TYR A 122 15.47 0.92 27.12
CA TYR A 122 14.47 0.44 26.18
C TYR A 122 14.93 0.61 24.75
N TRP A 123 14.46 -0.27 23.88
CA TRP A 123 14.61 -0.09 22.45
C TRP A 123 13.45 -0.72 21.71
N VAL A 124 13.03 -0.10 20.61
CA VAL A 124 11.84 -0.50 19.87
C VAL A 124 12.12 -0.41 18.38
N MET A 125 12.02 -1.53 17.68
CA MET A 125 12.04 -1.58 16.23
C MET A 125 10.63 -1.81 15.70
N GLU A 126 10.17 -0.93 14.82
CA GLU A 126 8.95 -1.12 14.02
C GLU A 126 9.31 -1.68 12.65
N ASN A 127 8.46 -2.59 12.15
CA ASN A 127 8.59 -3.09 10.79
C ASN A 127 7.27 -3.68 10.25
N VAL A 128 7.22 -4.01 8.95
CA VAL A 128 6.09 -4.69 8.31
C VAL A 128 5.84 -6.07 8.92
N ALA A 129 4.58 -6.50 9.04
CA ALA A 129 4.22 -7.74 9.73
C ALA A 129 5.01 -8.99 9.26
N ASN A 130 5.27 -9.10 7.96
CA ASN A 130 6.02 -10.22 7.38
C ASN A 130 7.50 -10.27 7.77
N SER A 131 8.08 -9.21 8.35
CA SER A 131 9.48 -9.24 8.79
C SER A 131 9.69 -10.16 9.99
N GLU A 132 8.63 -10.48 10.73
CA GLU A 132 8.67 -11.34 11.92
C GLU A 132 9.41 -12.66 11.68
N ILE A 133 9.18 -13.30 10.53
CA ILE A 133 9.77 -14.60 10.20
C ILE A 133 11.29 -14.55 9.93
N TYR A 134 11.86 -13.35 9.77
CA TYR A 134 13.30 -13.14 9.54
C TYR A 134 14.03 -12.67 10.79
N MET A 135 13.30 -12.43 11.88
CA MET A 135 13.88 -11.99 13.14
C MET A 135 14.28 -13.20 13.97
N LYS A 136 15.55 -13.29 14.35
CA LYS A 136 16.02 -14.27 15.34
C LYS A 136 15.54 -13.89 16.73
N ASN A 137 15.61 -14.82 17.68
CA ASN A 137 15.35 -14.53 19.10
C ASN A 137 16.57 -13.94 19.80
N GLU A 138 17.76 -14.21 19.25
CA GLU A 138 19.03 -13.72 19.73
C GLU A 138 20.00 -13.56 18.57
N TYR A 139 20.98 -12.67 18.74
CA TYR A 139 22.03 -12.38 17.78
C TYR A 139 23.38 -12.37 18.50
N SER A 140 24.34 -13.17 18.01
CA SER A 140 25.72 -13.10 18.49
C SER A 140 26.37 -11.79 18.03
N MET A 141 27.50 -11.41 18.64
CA MET A 141 28.28 -10.28 18.11
C MET A 141 28.84 -10.56 16.71
N GLU A 142 29.04 -11.83 16.32
CA GLU A 142 29.41 -12.20 14.95
C GLU A 142 28.27 -11.95 13.97
N ASP A 143 27.03 -12.32 14.32
CA ASP A 143 25.83 -12.04 13.50
C ASP A 143 25.65 -10.54 13.21
N LEU A 144 26.09 -9.70 14.16
CA LEU A 144 25.99 -8.24 14.08
C LEU A 144 27.29 -7.57 13.63
N GLU A 145 28.33 -8.31 13.23
CA GLU A 145 29.64 -7.75 12.83
C GLU A 145 30.24 -6.81 13.90
N CYS A 146 30.16 -7.19 15.18
CA CYS A 146 30.60 -6.39 16.32
C CYS A 146 31.41 -7.21 17.34
N CYS A 147 32.25 -8.13 16.87
CA CYS A 147 33.08 -9.01 17.73
C CYS A 147 34.00 -8.25 18.71
N HIS A 148 34.29 -6.96 18.45
CA HIS A 148 35.03 -6.09 19.37
C HIS A 148 34.30 -5.87 20.72
N LEU A 149 32.98 -6.12 20.78
CA LEU A 149 32.20 -6.09 22.01
C LEU A 149 32.37 -7.36 22.87
N GLY A 150 33.14 -8.36 22.41
CA GLY A 150 33.35 -9.63 23.11
C GLY A 150 32.22 -10.64 22.92
N ASP A 151 32.13 -11.63 23.83
CA ASP A 151 31.23 -12.80 23.73
C ASP A 151 29.79 -12.50 24.19
N HIS A 152 29.28 -11.31 23.90
CA HIS A 152 27.92 -10.92 24.21
C HIS A 152 26.90 -11.47 23.20
N THR A 153 25.66 -11.63 23.67
CA THR A 153 24.53 -12.02 22.82
C THR A 153 23.38 -11.03 23.05
N LEU A 154 22.91 -10.40 21.97
CA LEU A 154 21.73 -9.53 22.01
C LEU A 154 20.45 -10.38 22.00
N ILE A 155 19.77 -10.45 23.14
CA ILE A 155 18.46 -11.11 23.26
C ILE A 155 17.35 -10.14 22.82
N ILE A 156 16.35 -10.65 22.10
CA ILE A 156 15.17 -9.90 21.65
C ILE A 156 13.97 -10.27 22.57
N PRO A 157 13.64 -9.47 23.61
CA PRO A 157 12.71 -9.90 24.64
C PRO A 157 11.26 -9.98 24.15
N ASN A 158 10.84 -9.05 23.30
CA ASN A 158 9.49 -9.00 22.75
C ASN A 158 9.53 -9.07 21.23
N LYS A 159 8.62 -9.86 20.64
CA LYS A 159 8.38 -10.00 19.20
C LYS A 159 6.88 -10.21 19.00
N LYS A 160 6.18 -9.23 18.42
CA LYS A 160 4.72 -9.35 18.23
C LYS A 160 4.21 -8.50 17.08
N VAL A 161 3.23 -9.03 16.34
CA VAL A 161 2.45 -8.26 15.38
C VAL A 161 1.26 -7.61 16.07
N TYR A 162 1.15 -6.29 15.94
CA TYR A 162 0.02 -5.50 16.41
C TYR A 162 -0.80 -4.97 15.24
N ASN A 163 -2.10 -4.80 15.44
CA ASN A 163 -2.96 -4.07 14.52
C ASN A 163 -3.25 -2.69 15.09
N MET A 164 -2.83 -1.64 14.37
CA MET A 164 -2.90 -0.25 14.84
C MET A 164 -4.34 0.18 15.17
N LYS A 165 -5.37 -0.44 14.56
CA LYS A 165 -6.77 -0.11 14.82
C LYS A 165 -7.20 -0.25 16.28
N TYR A 166 -6.55 -1.13 17.04
CA TYR A 166 -6.83 -1.32 18.47
C TYR A 166 -6.10 -0.33 19.39
N PHE A 167 -5.31 0.59 18.82
CA PHE A 167 -4.51 1.57 19.55
C PHE A 167 -4.93 3.00 19.19
N GLY A 168 -6.20 3.22 18.83
CA GLY A 168 -6.73 4.54 18.50
C GLY A 168 -6.24 5.11 17.16
N VAL A 169 -5.73 4.27 16.26
CA VAL A 169 -5.39 4.66 14.89
C VAL A 169 -6.54 4.25 13.96
N PRO A 170 -7.08 5.13 13.10
CA PRO A 170 -8.24 4.84 12.24
C PRO A 170 -7.91 3.97 11.01
N THR A 171 -6.91 3.09 11.11
CA THR A 171 -6.41 2.28 10.01
C THR A 171 -6.17 0.82 10.44
N ASN A 172 -6.71 -0.13 9.68
CA ASN A 172 -6.39 -1.55 9.73
C ASN A 172 -4.98 -1.79 9.14
N ARG A 173 -3.96 -1.55 9.97
CA ARG A 173 -2.53 -1.63 9.65
C ARG A 173 -1.85 -2.59 10.61
N LYS A 174 -1.34 -3.72 10.10
CA LYS A 174 -0.55 -4.67 10.89
C LYS A 174 0.93 -4.32 10.83
N ARG A 175 1.61 -4.27 11.97
CA ARG A 175 3.06 -4.06 12.09
C ARG A 175 3.69 -4.98 13.10
N PHE A 176 4.87 -5.47 12.76
CA PHE A 176 5.73 -6.23 13.64
C PHE A 176 6.53 -5.27 14.50
N ILE A 177 6.47 -5.46 15.82
CA ILE A 177 7.21 -4.68 16.80
C ILE A 177 8.11 -5.63 17.57
N CYS A 178 9.38 -5.27 17.74
CA CYS A 178 10.28 -6.01 18.60
C CYS A 178 11.21 -5.12 19.41
N GLY A 179 11.70 -5.69 20.52
CA GLY A 179 12.70 -5.06 21.36
C GLY A 179 12.38 -5.15 22.85
N LYS A 180 13.00 -4.26 23.62
CA LYS A 180 12.81 -4.17 25.06
C LYS A 180 11.91 -2.97 25.37
N TYR A 181 10.63 -3.25 25.61
CA TYR A 181 9.59 -2.29 25.97
C TYR A 181 8.53 -2.98 26.85
N PRO A 182 7.76 -2.23 27.65
CA PRO A 182 6.70 -2.80 28.48
C PRO A 182 5.57 -3.40 27.64
N GLN A 183 4.80 -4.31 28.23
CA GLN A 183 3.67 -4.92 27.53
C GLN A 183 2.62 -3.88 27.12
N LEU A 184 2.20 -3.95 25.84
CA LEU A 184 1.16 -3.11 25.28
C LEU A 184 -0.21 -3.79 25.38
N ASN A 185 -1.22 -3.04 25.81
CA ASN A 185 -2.62 -3.47 25.86
C ASN A 185 -3.44 -2.73 24.80
N ASN A 186 -4.42 -3.41 24.22
CA ASN A 186 -5.36 -2.77 23.31
C ASN A 186 -6.15 -1.69 24.06
N LEU A 187 -6.35 -0.55 23.40
CA LEU A 187 -7.22 0.53 23.87
C LEU A 187 -8.67 0.32 23.43
N ASN A 188 -8.84 -0.24 22.23
CA ASN A 188 -10.13 -0.41 21.59
C ASN A 188 -10.36 -1.89 21.28
N ASP A 189 -11.63 -2.29 21.27
CA ASP A 189 -12.13 -3.54 20.72
C ASP A 189 -12.79 -3.31 19.35
N GLU A 190 -13.51 -4.28 18.81
CA GLU A 190 -14.21 -4.14 17.51
C GLU A 190 -15.42 -3.19 17.56
N GLU A 191 -15.94 -2.89 18.75
CA GLU A 191 -17.13 -2.04 18.93
C GLU A 191 -16.76 -0.55 18.97
N ASN A 192 -15.53 -0.23 19.38
CA ASN A 192 -15.07 1.14 19.63
C ASN A 192 -13.93 1.57 18.69
N LEU A 193 -13.97 1.16 17.43
CA LEU A 193 -12.97 1.53 16.43
C LEU A 193 -13.24 2.92 15.85
N ILE A 194 -12.16 3.67 15.56
CA ILE A 194 -12.26 4.90 14.78
C ILE A 194 -12.38 4.52 13.30
N VAL A 195 -13.45 4.97 12.65
CA VAL A 195 -13.78 4.65 11.26
C VAL A 195 -13.46 5.82 10.33
N LEU A 196 -13.51 5.57 9.02
CA LEU A 196 -13.22 6.61 8.02
C LEU A 196 -14.22 7.78 8.08
N GLU A 197 -15.49 7.50 8.40
CA GLU A 197 -16.53 8.52 8.60
C GLU A 197 -16.16 9.52 9.70
N ASP A 198 -15.53 9.09 10.81
CA ASP A 198 -15.08 10.00 11.88
C ASP A 198 -14.07 11.04 11.36
N ILE A 199 -13.20 10.61 10.45
CA ILE A 199 -12.19 11.48 9.84
C ILE A 199 -12.84 12.49 8.90
N PHE A 200 -13.80 12.05 8.08
CA PHE A 200 -14.54 12.94 7.20
C PHE A 200 -15.38 13.95 7.97
N ASN A 201 -16.01 13.52 9.07
CA ASN A 201 -16.77 14.41 9.95
C ASN A 201 -15.89 15.45 10.65
N ALA A 202 -14.67 15.06 11.05
CA ALA A 202 -13.70 15.94 11.68
C ALA A 202 -13.14 16.98 10.71
N LEU A 203 -12.67 16.55 9.52
CA LEU A 203 -12.02 17.42 8.55
C LEU A 203 -13.00 18.23 7.68
N GLY A 204 -14.19 17.68 7.44
CA GLY A 204 -15.12 18.18 6.43
C GLY A 204 -14.75 17.71 5.02
N SER A 205 -15.55 18.13 4.03
CA SER A 205 -15.28 17.83 2.62
C SER A 205 -14.18 18.75 2.07
N PRO A 206 -13.23 18.25 1.26
CA PRO A 206 -12.30 19.10 0.52
C PRO A 206 -13.04 20.14 -0.34
N ASN A 207 -12.68 21.41 -0.19
CA ASN A 207 -13.23 22.52 -0.97
C ASN A 207 -12.11 23.28 -1.71
N PRO A 208 -11.90 23.06 -3.03
CA PRO A 208 -10.86 23.72 -3.81
C PRO A 208 -10.98 25.24 -3.87
N ASP A 209 -12.21 25.79 -3.81
CA ASP A 209 -12.44 27.23 -3.89
C ASP A 209 -12.06 27.98 -2.60
N GLY A 210 -11.64 27.23 -1.59
CA GLY A 210 -11.30 27.76 -0.28
C GLY A 210 -12.57 28.07 0.52
N TYR A 211 -12.52 27.68 1.79
CA TYR A 211 -13.52 27.95 2.83
C TYR A 211 -14.78 27.07 2.81
N LEU A 212 -14.87 26.20 3.81
CA LEU A 212 -16.12 25.61 4.27
C LEU A 212 -16.79 26.66 5.16
N GLY A 213 -17.97 27.15 4.77
CA GLY A 213 -18.81 27.94 5.66
C GLY A 213 -19.07 27.24 7.01
N GLU A 214 -19.19 28.05 8.06
CA GLU A 214 -19.67 27.81 9.44
C GLU A 214 -19.02 26.73 10.34
N LYS A 215 -18.09 25.88 9.90
CA LYS A 215 -17.18 25.20 10.86
C LYS A 215 -15.96 26.11 11.10
N PHE A 216 -16.09 27.05 12.05
CA PHE A 216 -14.97 27.94 12.45
C PHE A 216 -13.70 27.16 12.85
N HIS A 217 -13.85 25.92 13.34
CA HIS A 217 -12.75 25.12 13.83
C HIS A 217 -12.86 23.66 13.40
N VAL A 218 -11.71 23.05 13.16
CA VAL A 218 -11.50 21.61 12.99
C VAL A 218 -10.98 21.08 14.32
N ILE A 219 -11.55 19.96 14.78
CA ILE A 219 -11.11 19.27 15.99
C ILE A 219 -10.48 17.95 15.58
N ASP A 220 -9.26 17.71 16.03
CA ASP A 220 -8.53 16.49 15.76
C ASP A 220 -9.26 15.28 16.37
N PRO A 221 -9.54 14.23 15.59
CA PRO A 221 -10.28 13.08 16.09
C PRO A 221 -9.51 12.31 17.17
N THR A 222 -8.19 12.32 17.10
CA THR A 222 -7.27 11.58 17.98
C THR A 222 -6.76 12.44 19.14
N TYR A 223 -6.23 13.63 18.85
CA TYR A 223 -5.49 14.46 19.80
C TYR A 223 -6.31 15.54 20.49
N LYS A 224 -7.55 15.78 20.02
CA LYS A 224 -8.44 16.85 20.48
C LYS A 224 -7.87 18.27 20.30
N ILE A 225 -6.86 18.41 19.45
CA ILE A 225 -6.32 19.70 19.02
C ILE A 225 -7.40 20.43 18.24
N LYS A 226 -7.58 21.72 18.52
CA LYS A 226 -8.53 22.57 17.83
C LYS A 226 -7.78 23.63 17.03
N ILE A 227 -8.01 23.68 15.72
CA ILE A 227 -7.44 24.69 14.82
C ILE A 227 -8.55 25.38 14.04
N LYS A 228 -8.30 26.57 13.49
CA LYS A 228 -9.22 27.18 12.52
C LYS A 228 -9.18 26.38 11.23
N SER A 229 -10.31 26.24 10.53
CA SER A 229 -10.32 25.54 9.23
C SER A 229 -9.33 26.14 8.22
N SER A 230 -9.10 27.46 8.26
CA SER A 230 -8.10 28.14 7.44
C SER A 230 -6.65 27.74 7.72
N GLU A 231 -6.37 27.17 8.89
CA GLU A 231 -5.04 26.65 9.27
C GLU A 231 -4.83 25.21 8.80
N LEU A 232 -5.89 24.52 8.35
CA LEU A 232 -5.80 23.14 7.90
C LEU A 232 -5.05 23.06 6.57
N THR A 233 -3.88 22.42 6.60
CA THR A 233 -3.00 22.30 5.43
C THR A 233 -3.27 21.04 4.63
N ASP A 234 -3.02 21.11 3.32
CA ASP A 234 -3.09 20.01 2.36
C ASP A 234 -4.41 19.20 2.36
N HIS A 235 -5.54 19.89 2.52
CA HIS A 235 -6.89 19.31 2.54
C HIS A 235 -7.83 19.90 1.48
N HIS A 236 -7.70 21.17 1.14
CA HIS A 236 -8.67 21.91 0.33
C HIS A 236 -8.32 21.85 -1.16
N TYR A 237 -8.30 20.65 -1.73
CA TYR A 237 -8.15 20.41 -3.18
C TYR A 237 -8.81 19.09 -3.58
N ILE A 238 -9.10 18.94 -4.87
CA ILE A 238 -9.61 17.70 -5.44
C ILE A 238 -8.64 17.22 -6.51
N LYS A 239 -8.15 15.99 -6.35
CA LYS A 239 -7.40 15.27 -7.38
C LYS A 239 -8.28 14.16 -7.94
N GLU A 240 -8.99 14.48 -9.01
CA GLU A 240 -9.93 13.56 -9.66
C GLU A 240 -9.18 12.41 -10.36
N ILE A 241 -9.78 11.23 -10.32
CA ILE A 241 -9.29 10.03 -11.00
C ILE A 241 -10.06 9.89 -12.32
N PRO A 242 -9.38 9.78 -13.47
CA PRO A 242 -10.07 9.59 -14.74
C PRO A 242 -10.76 8.24 -14.84
N GLU A 243 -11.76 8.18 -15.73
CA GLU A 243 -12.60 7.01 -15.96
C GLU A 243 -11.83 5.72 -16.21
N PHE A 244 -10.81 5.76 -17.07
CA PHE A 244 -10.02 4.58 -17.40
C PHE A 244 -9.22 4.03 -16.19
N GLU A 245 -8.84 4.88 -15.22
CA GLU A 245 -8.14 4.42 -14.01
C GLU A 245 -9.11 3.89 -12.97
N TRP A 246 -10.19 4.62 -12.67
CA TRP A 246 -11.11 4.17 -11.63
C TRP A 246 -11.91 2.95 -12.07
N LYS A 247 -12.27 2.79 -13.35
CA LYS A 247 -12.90 1.55 -13.86
C LYS A 247 -11.97 0.35 -13.70
N LYS A 248 -10.68 0.54 -13.98
CA LYS A 248 -9.67 -0.49 -13.78
C LYS A 248 -9.54 -0.87 -12.30
N ALA A 249 -9.45 0.11 -11.40
CA ALA A 249 -9.38 -0.14 -9.97
C ALA A 249 -10.65 -0.81 -9.43
N LYS A 250 -11.84 -0.34 -9.86
CA LYS A 250 -13.13 -0.94 -9.51
C LYS A 250 -13.16 -2.42 -9.88
N ARG A 251 -12.81 -2.76 -11.12
CA ARG A 251 -12.71 -4.16 -11.56
C ARG A 251 -11.73 -4.94 -10.69
N GLN A 252 -10.52 -4.44 -10.46
CA GLN A 252 -9.52 -5.15 -9.63
C GLN A 252 -9.96 -5.37 -8.17
N LYS A 253 -10.85 -4.52 -7.65
CA LYS A 253 -11.36 -4.60 -6.28
C LYS A 253 -12.60 -5.49 -6.17
N GLU A 254 -13.55 -5.38 -7.10
CA GLU A 254 -14.86 -6.05 -7.00
C GLU A 254 -14.90 -7.40 -7.73
N ASP A 255 -14.14 -7.54 -8.82
CA ASP A 255 -14.04 -8.77 -9.57
C ASP A 255 -13.16 -9.75 -8.79
N LYS A 256 -13.77 -10.83 -8.27
CA LYS A 256 -13.21 -11.78 -7.29
C LYS A 256 -12.13 -12.69 -7.92
N GLY A 257 -11.18 -12.12 -8.65
CA GLY A 257 -10.03 -12.81 -9.19
C GLY A 257 -9.11 -13.35 -8.08
N TYR A 258 -7.81 -13.41 -8.35
CA TYR A 258 -6.83 -14.07 -7.48
C TYR A 258 -6.78 -13.57 -6.01
N MET A 259 -7.14 -12.30 -5.71
CA MET A 259 -6.95 -11.66 -4.39
C MET A 259 -8.23 -11.33 -3.61
N GLY A 260 -9.40 -11.86 -3.99
CA GLY A 260 -10.67 -11.62 -3.28
C GLY A 260 -11.19 -10.19 -3.41
N LYS A 261 -12.41 -9.94 -2.88
CA LYS A 261 -13.09 -8.64 -3.02
C LYS A 261 -12.54 -7.58 -2.06
N MET A 262 -12.64 -6.33 -2.47
CA MET A 262 -12.35 -5.13 -1.69
C MET A 262 -13.42 -4.07 -2.00
N ALA A 263 -13.69 -3.17 -1.04
CA ALA A 263 -14.60 -2.06 -1.25
C ALA A 263 -14.11 -1.12 -2.37
N PHE A 264 -15.06 -0.61 -3.16
CA PHE A 264 -14.88 0.50 -4.09
C PHE A 264 -16.17 1.35 -4.12
N PRO A 265 -16.12 2.66 -3.80
CA PRO A 265 -15.03 3.36 -3.12
C PRO A 265 -14.79 2.77 -1.71
N GLU A 266 -13.92 3.38 -0.90
CA GLU A 266 -13.72 2.91 0.48
C GLU A 266 -15.03 2.91 1.28
N ASN A 267 -15.19 1.91 2.15
CA ASN A 267 -16.35 1.82 3.04
C ASN A 267 -16.11 2.69 4.28
N GLU A 268 -16.90 3.75 4.41
CA GLU A 268 -16.76 4.78 5.46
C GLU A 268 -17.00 4.24 6.87
N LYS A 269 -17.78 3.16 7.00
CA LYS A 269 -18.13 2.51 8.28
C LYS A 269 -17.04 1.59 8.83
N ASN A 270 -15.92 1.46 8.13
CA ASN A 270 -14.78 0.67 8.56
C ASN A 270 -13.57 1.56 8.82
N PRO A 271 -12.62 1.13 9.66
CA PRO A 271 -11.28 1.73 9.66
C PRO A 271 -10.69 1.65 8.26
N ALA A 272 -9.92 2.67 7.87
CA ALA A 272 -9.27 2.67 6.57
C ALA A 272 -8.33 1.46 6.44
N ARG A 273 -8.17 0.95 5.23
CA ARG A 273 -7.14 -0.07 4.98
C ARG A 273 -5.74 0.54 5.03
N THR A 274 -4.71 -0.30 5.12
CA THR A 274 -3.31 0.15 5.19
C THR A 274 -2.97 1.13 4.04
N ILE A 275 -2.56 2.34 4.41
CA ILE A 275 -2.06 3.36 3.47
C ILE A 275 -0.69 2.94 2.94
N MET A 276 -0.54 2.95 1.61
CA MET A 276 0.69 2.64 0.89
C MET A 276 1.55 3.90 0.73
N ALA A 277 2.85 3.73 0.48
CA ALA A 277 3.76 4.85 0.21
C ALA A 277 3.70 5.34 -1.26
N THR A 278 3.01 4.60 -2.12
CA THR A 278 2.86 4.92 -3.54
C THR A 278 1.47 5.47 -3.81
N LEU A 279 1.40 6.67 -4.39
CA LEU A 279 0.16 7.28 -4.85
C LEU A 279 -0.21 6.72 -6.24
N SER A 280 -1.15 5.78 -6.28
CA SER A 280 -1.67 5.16 -7.51
C SER A 280 -3.19 5.10 -7.46
N ALA A 281 -3.86 5.25 -8.61
CA ALA A 281 -5.31 5.07 -8.74
C ALA A 281 -5.69 3.83 -9.58
N SER A 282 -4.69 3.07 -10.06
CA SER A 282 -4.92 1.96 -10.99
C SER A 282 -4.56 0.60 -10.39
N SER A 283 -4.26 0.53 -9.10
CA SER A 283 -3.98 -0.72 -8.39
C SER A 283 -5.15 -1.11 -7.49
N ARG A 284 -5.22 -2.38 -7.12
CA ARG A 284 -6.24 -2.89 -6.20
C ARG A 284 -6.16 -2.20 -4.83
N GLU A 285 -4.94 -1.89 -4.40
CA GLU A 285 -4.60 -1.23 -3.15
C GLU A 285 -4.72 0.30 -3.20
N SER A 286 -5.23 0.87 -4.30
CA SER A 286 -5.47 2.31 -4.45
C SER A 286 -6.59 2.82 -3.55
N MET A 287 -6.33 3.88 -2.77
CA MET A 287 -7.32 4.48 -1.86
C MET A 287 -8.11 5.49 -2.64
N ILE A 288 -9.42 5.28 -2.70
CA ILE A 288 -10.31 5.97 -3.63
C ILE A 288 -11.56 6.37 -2.86
N PHE A 289 -11.86 7.65 -2.86
CA PHE A 289 -13.06 8.22 -2.25
C PHE A 289 -14.00 8.75 -3.33
N SER A 290 -15.30 8.64 -3.09
CA SER A 290 -16.31 9.32 -3.89
C SER A 290 -16.33 10.81 -3.56
N PHE A 291 -16.67 11.64 -4.55
CA PHE A 291 -16.93 13.06 -4.32
C PHE A 291 -18.07 13.60 -5.20
N GLY A 292 -18.85 12.69 -5.78
CA GLY A 292 -20.00 12.96 -6.62
C GLY A 292 -20.50 11.68 -7.26
N GLU A 293 -21.59 11.77 -8.01
CA GLU A 293 -22.15 10.63 -8.73
C GLU A 293 -21.16 10.16 -9.81
N ASN A 294 -20.72 8.90 -9.73
CA ASN A 294 -19.70 8.31 -10.62
C ASN A 294 -18.38 9.11 -10.72
N ARG A 295 -18.07 9.91 -9.69
CA ARG A 295 -16.83 10.70 -9.61
C ARG A 295 -16.00 10.30 -8.40
N TYR A 296 -14.73 10.02 -8.66
CA TYR A 296 -13.80 9.44 -7.70
C TYR A 296 -12.52 10.25 -7.63
N ARG A 297 -11.97 10.39 -6.44
CA ARG A 297 -10.75 11.16 -6.17
C ARG A 297 -9.74 10.37 -5.36
N TYR A 298 -8.50 10.80 -5.44
CA TYR A 298 -7.49 10.45 -4.44
C TYR A 298 -7.87 11.06 -3.08
N PRO A 299 -7.47 10.43 -1.96
CA PRO A 299 -7.49 11.10 -0.68
C PRO A 299 -6.55 12.31 -0.71
N THR A 300 -6.88 13.34 0.05
CA THR A 300 -5.99 14.47 0.28
C THR A 300 -4.85 14.06 1.23
N ILE A 301 -3.73 14.78 1.23
CA ILE A 301 -2.61 14.50 2.14
C ILE A 301 -3.09 14.59 3.59
N ARG A 302 -3.94 15.57 3.93
CA ARG A 302 -4.51 15.68 5.27
C ARG A 302 -5.35 14.48 5.66
N GLU A 303 -6.21 13.98 4.76
CA GLU A 303 -7.01 12.78 5.03
C GLU A 303 -6.12 11.57 5.33
N VAL A 304 -5.10 11.29 4.49
CA VAL A 304 -4.19 10.16 4.77
C VAL A 304 -3.31 10.39 6.00
N ALA A 305 -2.91 11.63 6.27
CA ALA A 305 -2.12 11.96 7.45
C ALA A 305 -2.92 11.70 8.73
N THR A 306 -4.14 12.19 8.81
CA THR A 306 -5.04 11.94 9.95
C THR A 306 -5.39 10.45 10.05
N LEU A 307 -5.54 9.74 8.92
CA LEU A 307 -5.73 8.29 8.94
C LEU A 307 -4.51 7.51 9.48
N MET A 308 -3.32 8.04 9.28
CA MET A 308 -2.07 7.57 9.89
C MET A 308 -1.87 8.07 11.31
N SER A 309 -2.87 8.74 11.91
CA SER A 309 -2.84 9.41 13.21
C SER A 309 -1.80 10.52 13.32
N PHE A 310 -1.45 11.20 12.23
CA PHE A 310 -0.76 12.47 12.37
C PHE A 310 -1.73 13.54 12.89
N PRO A 311 -1.29 14.36 13.85
CA PRO A 311 -2.02 15.54 14.29
C PRO A 311 -2.41 16.45 13.12
N ILE A 312 -3.60 17.04 13.18
CA ILE A 312 -4.11 17.95 12.12
C ILE A 312 -3.23 19.18 11.89
N ASP A 313 -2.41 19.57 12.86
CA ASP A 313 -1.46 20.68 12.75
C ASP A 313 -0.10 20.27 12.15
N PHE A 314 0.22 18.98 12.05
CA PHE A 314 1.48 18.48 11.49
C PHE A 314 1.64 18.84 10.00
N ARG A 315 2.72 19.53 9.60
CA ARG A 315 2.94 20.02 8.22
C ARG A 315 3.91 19.11 7.43
N PHE A 316 3.58 18.73 6.20
CA PHE A 316 4.47 17.92 5.33
C PHE A 316 5.20 18.79 4.30
N TYR A 317 6.53 18.94 4.45
CA TYR A 317 7.38 19.80 3.62
C TYR A 317 7.93 19.04 2.42
N GLY A 318 7.08 18.82 1.41
CA GLY A 318 7.45 18.16 0.16
C GLY A 318 7.02 18.96 -1.07
N GLU A 319 7.82 18.88 -2.13
CA GLU A 319 7.61 19.61 -3.39
C GLU A 319 6.39 19.17 -4.20
N SER A 320 5.90 17.95 -3.95
CA SER A 320 4.76 17.36 -4.67
C SER A 320 3.86 16.57 -3.74
N ASP A 321 2.62 16.39 -4.18
CA ASP A 321 1.65 15.51 -3.53
C ASP A 321 2.19 14.08 -3.36
N THR A 322 2.93 13.58 -4.35
CA THR A 322 3.52 12.24 -4.32
C THR A 322 4.61 12.14 -3.25
N ALA A 323 5.45 13.17 -3.08
CA ALA A 323 6.45 13.21 -2.01
C ALA A 323 5.78 13.27 -0.63
N LYS A 324 4.77 14.13 -0.45
CA LYS A 324 4.01 14.22 0.80
C LYS A 324 3.28 12.92 1.12
N TYR A 325 2.63 12.30 0.15
CA TYR A 325 1.93 11.02 0.32
C TYR A 325 2.88 9.90 0.73
N ARG A 326 4.09 9.85 0.12
CA ARG A 326 5.12 8.88 0.47
C ARG A 326 5.61 9.05 1.90
N MET A 327 5.77 10.28 2.38
CA MET A 327 6.13 10.56 3.78
C MET A 327 5.09 10.00 4.75
N VAL A 328 3.81 10.24 4.48
CA VAL A 328 2.69 9.72 5.29
C VAL A 328 2.66 8.18 5.27
N GLY A 329 2.70 7.56 4.08
CA GLY A 329 2.56 6.10 3.96
C GLY A 329 3.72 5.29 4.59
N ASN A 330 4.93 5.86 4.58
CA ASN A 330 6.12 5.25 5.19
C ASN A 330 6.17 5.39 6.71
N ALA A 331 5.47 6.36 7.29
CA ALA A 331 5.59 6.65 8.71
C ALA A 331 5.11 5.50 9.61
N VAL A 332 5.72 5.43 10.80
CA VAL A 332 5.10 4.82 11.98
C VAL A 332 3.95 5.74 12.43
N THR A 333 2.83 5.16 12.82
CA THR A 333 1.63 5.92 13.21
C THR A 333 1.88 6.62 14.56
N PRO A 334 1.84 7.96 14.65
CA PRO A 334 2.20 8.69 15.87
C PRO A 334 1.43 8.28 17.11
N LYS A 335 0.12 7.97 16.97
CA LYS A 335 -0.68 7.54 18.12
C LYS A 335 -0.21 6.20 18.71
N PHE A 336 0.16 5.23 17.86
CA PHE A 336 0.73 3.98 18.35
C PHE A 336 2.10 4.17 19.02
N ALA A 337 2.96 5.00 18.41
CA ALA A 337 4.25 5.37 19.01
C ALA A 337 4.07 6.03 20.39
N TYR A 338 3.06 6.90 20.53
CA TYR A 338 2.68 7.52 21.80
C TYR A 338 2.26 6.48 22.85
N GLU A 339 1.48 5.45 22.49
CA GLU A 339 1.10 4.41 23.45
C GLU A 339 2.31 3.61 23.96
N ILE A 340 3.27 3.29 23.09
CA ILE A 340 4.53 2.66 23.51
C ILE A 340 5.27 3.55 24.51
N ALA A 341 5.44 4.82 24.16
CA ALA A 341 6.13 5.80 24.99
C ALA A 341 5.43 6.01 26.34
N LYS A 342 4.09 6.06 26.33
CA LYS A 342 3.26 6.17 27.52
C LYS A 342 3.47 4.97 28.46
N CYS A 343 3.48 3.75 27.95
CA CYS A 343 3.77 2.57 28.78
C CYS A 343 5.20 2.61 29.37
N ILE A 344 6.21 3.00 28.59
CA ILE A 344 7.59 3.19 29.08
C ILE A 344 7.63 4.21 30.23
N ARG A 345 6.93 5.34 30.04
CA ARG A 345 6.85 6.41 31.03
C ARG A 345 6.16 5.96 32.32
N GLU A 346 5.02 5.27 32.20
CA GLU A 346 4.26 4.75 33.35
C GLU A 346 5.05 3.72 34.16
N GLU A 347 5.87 2.88 33.51
CA GLU A 347 6.74 1.93 34.20
C GLU A 347 7.82 2.64 35.05
N ASN A 348 8.35 3.77 34.58
CA ASN A 348 9.47 4.47 35.23
C ASN A 348 9.05 5.56 36.24
N PHE A 349 7.84 6.11 36.13
CA PHE A 349 7.42 7.31 36.87
C PHE A 349 6.09 7.16 37.60
N LYS A 350 5.79 5.96 38.13
CA LYS A 350 4.62 5.73 38.98
C LYS A 350 4.56 6.79 40.09
N ASN A 351 3.44 7.51 40.17
CA ASN A 351 3.13 8.55 41.17
C ASN A 351 3.85 9.91 41.03
N ARG A 352 4.34 10.28 39.83
CA ARG A 352 4.76 11.66 39.54
C ARG A 352 3.74 12.37 38.66
N GLU A 353 3.66 13.69 38.80
CA GLU A 353 2.94 14.53 37.83
C GLU A 353 3.70 14.48 36.50
N ILE A 354 2.99 14.13 35.42
CA ILE A 354 3.57 13.88 34.11
C ILE A 354 3.08 14.96 33.14
N THR A 355 4.01 15.63 32.47
CA THR A 355 3.73 16.60 31.42
C THR A 355 3.54 15.90 30.08
N ASP A 356 2.30 15.48 29.83
CA ASP A 356 1.87 14.98 28.53
C ASP A 356 1.62 16.14 27.56
N LYS A 357 2.11 16.02 26.32
CA LYS A 357 1.90 17.00 25.25
C LYS A 357 0.89 16.52 24.21
N PHE A 358 0.13 15.46 24.50
CA PHE A 358 -0.81 14.80 23.59
C PHE A 358 -1.76 15.76 22.89
N SER A 359 -2.32 16.74 23.61
CA SER A 359 -3.27 17.71 23.04
C SER A 359 -2.64 19.07 22.69
N ILE A 360 -1.32 19.21 22.79
CA ILE A 360 -0.64 20.48 22.53
C ILE A 360 -0.58 20.74 21.02
N LYS A 361 -1.00 21.96 20.63
CA LYS A 361 -0.89 22.48 19.26
C LYS A 361 0.56 22.91 18.97
N LYS A 362 1.08 22.56 17.79
CA LYS A 362 2.38 22.99 17.30
C LYS A 362 2.39 24.46 16.88
N VAL A 363 3.56 25.07 17.01
CA VAL A 363 3.85 26.42 16.53
C VAL A 363 4.95 26.31 15.47
N PHE A 364 4.78 26.97 14.34
CA PHE A 364 5.67 26.85 13.19
C PHE A 364 6.47 28.12 12.96
N ASN A 365 7.69 27.96 12.45
CA ASN A 365 8.49 29.07 11.95
C ASN A 365 8.02 29.43 10.54
N GLU A 366 7.35 30.57 10.40
CA GLU A 366 6.78 31.04 9.14
C GLU A 366 7.85 31.58 8.15
N HIS A 367 9.13 31.63 8.52
CA HIS A 367 10.23 32.00 7.61
C HIS A 367 10.65 30.87 6.66
N ILE A 368 10.23 29.63 6.92
CA ILE A 368 10.55 28.49 6.07
C ILE A 368 9.36 28.23 5.17
N GLU A 369 9.60 28.24 3.86
CA GLU A 369 8.56 28.08 2.85
C GLU A 369 7.82 26.74 3.02
N PHE A 370 6.50 26.82 3.14
CA PHE A 370 5.63 25.66 3.19
C PHE A 370 4.69 25.66 1.98
N LYS A 371 4.93 24.71 1.06
CA LYS A 371 4.09 24.52 -0.12
C LYS A 371 2.76 23.86 0.26
N ASN A 372 1.76 24.65 0.62
CA ASN A 372 0.41 24.14 0.87
C ASN A 372 -0.26 23.73 -0.45
N LEU A 373 -0.86 22.54 -0.50
CA LEU A 373 -1.58 22.05 -1.68
C LEU A 373 -3.03 22.56 -1.76
N ASN A 374 -3.53 23.27 -0.74
CA ASN A 374 -4.86 23.88 -0.78
C ASN A 374 -4.99 24.82 -1.99
N GLY A 375 -6.12 24.74 -2.69
CA GLY A 375 -6.40 25.53 -3.91
C GLY A 375 -5.71 25.01 -5.18
N ASN A 376 -4.84 23.98 -5.09
CA ASN A 376 -4.19 23.44 -6.28
C ASN A 376 -5.21 22.76 -7.20
N ILE A 377 -5.12 23.09 -8.49
CA ILE A 377 -5.86 22.42 -9.55
C ILE A 377 -5.00 21.28 -10.11
N PHE A 378 -5.49 20.06 -9.97
CA PHE A 378 -4.84 18.88 -10.53
C PHE A 378 -5.48 18.52 -11.87
N PRO A 379 -4.74 18.57 -12.99
CA PRO A 379 -5.30 18.19 -14.29
C PRO A 379 -5.64 16.72 -14.31
N LEU A 380 -6.75 16.38 -14.96
CA LEU A 380 -7.15 15.00 -15.15
C LEU A 380 -6.08 14.29 -15.99
N LYS A 381 -5.62 13.14 -15.51
CA LYS A 381 -4.61 12.35 -16.22
C LYS A 381 -5.17 11.88 -17.56
N ILE A 382 -4.38 12.06 -18.61
CA ILE A 382 -4.72 11.63 -19.97
C ILE A 382 -4.23 10.18 -20.16
N GLU A 383 -5.06 9.33 -20.75
CA GLU A 383 -4.68 7.97 -21.12
C GLU A 383 -3.55 8.01 -22.15
N LYS A 384 -2.54 7.15 -21.98
CA LYS A 384 -1.40 7.04 -22.90
C LYS A 384 -1.42 5.68 -23.58
N GLU A 385 -0.88 5.64 -24.79
CA GLU A 385 -0.66 4.38 -25.49
C GLU A 385 0.24 3.45 -24.67
N LYS A 386 -0.08 2.16 -24.74
CA LYS A 386 0.73 1.10 -24.14
C LYS A 386 1.79 0.71 -25.16
N LYS A 387 2.91 0.19 -24.67
CA LYS A 387 3.96 -0.37 -25.55
C LYS A 387 3.39 -1.47 -26.45
N ALA A 388 4.00 -1.70 -27.60
CA ALA A 388 3.61 -2.78 -28.50
C ALA A 388 3.73 -4.17 -27.82
N ASP A 389 4.69 -4.30 -26.91
CA ASP A 389 4.94 -5.51 -26.10
C ASP A 389 4.18 -5.52 -24.76
N ALA A 390 3.15 -4.67 -24.61
CA ALA A 390 2.36 -4.63 -23.38
C ALA A 390 1.69 -5.98 -23.11
N LYS A 391 1.90 -6.49 -21.88
CA LYS A 391 1.32 -7.75 -21.44
C LYS A 391 -0.15 -7.58 -21.05
N PHE A 392 -0.99 -8.46 -21.57
CA PHE A 392 -2.38 -8.63 -21.20
C PHE A 392 -2.55 -9.95 -20.45
N CYS A 393 -3.29 -9.92 -19.35
CA CYS A 393 -3.62 -11.11 -18.59
C CYS A 393 -4.83 -10.83 -17.72
N HIS A 394 -6.02 -11.08 -18.25
CA HIS A 394 -7.28 -10.81 -17.57
C HIS A 394 -8.26 -11.98 -17.76
N HIS A 395 -9.05 -12.27 -16.74
CA HIS A 395 -10.18 -13.18 -16.87
C HIS A 395 -11.44 -12.48 -17.35
N VAL A 396 -12.39 -13.26 -17.90
CA VAL A 396 -13.72 -12.77 -18.30
C VAL A 396 -14.37 -12.06 -17.10
N PRO A 397 -14.68 -10.75 -17.20
CA PRO A 397 -15.08 -9.96 -16.06
C PRO A 397 -16.26 -10.57 -15.29
N TYR A 398 -16.13 -10.65 -13.96
CA TYR A 398 -17.18 -11.14 -13.05
C TYR A 398 -17.74 -12.53 -13.41
N LEU A 399 -16.95 -13.36 -14.10
CA LEU A 399 -17.32 -14.74 -14.43
C LEU A 399 -16.46 -15.71 -13.61
N ILE A 400 -16.95 -16.07 -12.43
CA ILE A 400 -16.32 -17.05 -11.55
C ILE A 400 -17.39 -17.99 -11.02
N GLU A 401 -17.38 -19.22 -11.50
CA GLU A 401 -18.37 -20.25 -11.19
C GLU A 401 -17.68 -21.45 -10.57
N ASN A 402 -18.13 -21.89 -9.38
CA ASN A 402 -17.55 -23.06 -8.69
C ASN A 402 -16.00 -23.04 -8.60
N ALA A 403 -15.45 -21.84 -8.35
CA ALA A 403 -14.02 -21.52 -8.30
C ALA A 403 -13.26 -21.63 -9.64
N TYR A 404 -13.96 -21.80 -10.76
CA TYR A 404 -13.39 -21.72 -12.11
C TYR A 404 -13.49 -20.30 -12.68
N ARG A 405 -12.50 -19.91 -13.48
CA ARG A 405 -12.51 -18.69 -14.30
C ARG A 405 -11.79 -18.93 -15.63
N VAL A 406 -12.15 -18.18 -16.66
CA VAL A 406 -11.52 -18.22 -17.99
C VAL A 406 -10.65 -16.98 -18.17
N GLU A 407 -9.35 -17.18 -18.42
CA GLU A 407 -8.34 -16.14 -18.62
C GLU A 407 -7.93 -16.02 -20.09
N LEU A 408 -7.78 -14.79 -20.55
CA LEU A 408 -7.13 -14.44 -21.81
C LEU A 408 -5.80 -13.74 -21.48
N SER A 409 -4.72 -14.19 -22.11
CA SER A 409 -3.39 -13.60 -21.94
C SER A 409 -2.63 -13.54 -23.25
N ASN A 410 -1.61 -12.67 -23.31
CA ASN A 410 -0.64 -12.65 -24.40
C ASN A 410 0.78 -13.01 -23.92
N SER A 411 1.62 -13.40 -24.87
CA SER A 411 3.06 -13.58 -24.69
C SER A 411 3.78 -13.22 -25.98
N PHE A 412 5.07 -12.90 -25.84
CA PHE A 412 5.95 -12.55 -26.95
C PHE A 412 7.07 -13.57 -27.02
N GLU A 413 7.18 -14.29 -28.13
CA GLU A 413 8.19 -15.34 -28.35
C GLU A 413 8.84 -15.09 -29.70
N LEU A 414 10.17 -14.92 -29.73
CA LEU A 414 10.94 -14.65 -30.95
C LEU A 414 10.45 -13.45 -31.79
N GLY A 415 9.85 -12.44 -31.14
CA GLY A 415 9.30 -11.26 -31.81
C GLY A 415 7.87 -11.41 -32.34
N GLU A 416 7.29 -12.62 -32.24
CA GLU A 416 5.90 -12.90 -32.60
C GLU A 416 5.00 -12.85 -31.36
N ILE A 417 3.73 -12.49 -31.58
CA ILE A 417 2.71 -12.42 -30.54
C ILE A 417 1.83 -13.66 -30.52
N TYR A 418 1.64 -14.21 -29.32
CA TYR A 418 0.75 -15.34 -29.07
C TYR A 418 -0.30 -14.97 -28.05
N TRP A 419 -1.57 -15.16 -28.40
CA TRP A 419 -2.69 -15.09 -27.45
C TRP A 419 -3.05 -16.50 -26.98
N ARG A 420 -3.39 -16.64 -25.70
CA ARG A 420 -3.70 -17.92 -25.05
C ARG A 420 -4.92 -17.79 -24.15
N VAL A 421 -5.71 -18.85 -24.12
CA VAL A 421 -6.91 -18.96 -23.27
C VAL A 421 -6.71 -20.08 -22.27
N LYS A 422 -7.01 -19.83 -21.00
CA LYS A 422 -6.75 -20.76 -19.91
C LYS A 422 -7.96 -20.87 -18.98
N ILE A 423 -8.19 -22.04 -18.40
CA ILE A 423 -9.11 -22.20 -17.28
C ILE A 423 -8.28 -22.28 -16.01
N HIS A 424 -8.61 -21.48 -15.02
CA HIS A 424 -8.06 -21.62 -13.69
C HIS A 424 -9.10 -22.21 -12.75
N TYR A 425 -8.67 -23.13 -11.89
CA TYR A 425 -9.44 -23.64 -10.78
C TYR A 425 -8.76 -23.29 -9.45
N SER A 426 -9.56 -22.74 -8.53
CA SER A 426 -9.12 -22.19 -7.24
C SER A 426 -8.36 -20.85 -7.34
N GLN A 427 -7.92 -20.35 -6.17
CA GLN A 427 -7.28 -19.04 -5.99
C GLN A 427 -5.85 -19.24 -5.46
N GLY A 428 -5.02 -18.21 -5.54
CA GLY A 428 -3.67 -18.28 -4.96
C GLY A 428 -2.65 -18.95 -5.89
N LYS A 429 -1.37 -18.95 -5.46
CA LYS A 429 -0.23 -19.48 -6.23
C LYS A 429 -0.40 -20.98 -6.59
N ASN A 430 -1.33 -21.64 -5.92
CA ASN A 430 -1.65 -23.06 -6.08
C ASN A 430 -2.88 -23.31 -6.97
N ALA A 431 -3.36 -22.29 -7.69
CA ALA A 431 -4.45 -22.44 -8.65
C ALA A 431 -4.06 -23.43 -9.75
N LYS A 432 -4.90 -24.44 -9.99
CA LYS A 432 -4.69 -25.39 -11.10
C LYS A 432 -4.99 -24.68 -12.41
N LEU A 433 -4.13 -24.91 -13.40
CA LEU A 433 -4.22 -24.33 -14.72
C LEU A 433 -4.55 -25.43 -15.72
N PHE A 434 -5.56 -25.19 -16.55
CA PHE A 434 -5.92 -26.07 -17.65
C PHE A 434 -5.77 -25.30 -18.97
N GLU A 435 -4.94 -25.83 -19.85
CA GLU A 435 -4.68 -25.33 -21.20
C GLU A 435 -5.02 -26.44 -22.20
N ASN A 436 -5.33 -26.07 -23.45
CA ASN A 436 -5.70 -27.01 -24.51
C ASN A 436 -6.84 -27.98 -24.14
N VAL A 437 -7.82 -27.48 -23.39
CA VAL A 437 -9.00 -28.27 -22.98
C VAL A 437 -9.91 -28.48 -24.20
N PHE A 438 -10.24 -29.71 -24.52
CA PHE A 438 -11.19 -30.00 -25.58
C PHE A 438 -12.63 -29.93 -25.05
N ILE A 439 -13.42 -29.01 -25.59
CA ILE A 439 -14.84 -28.90 -25.27
C ILE A 439 -15.64 -29.43 -26.45
N SER A 440 -16.17 -30.64 -26.30
CA SER A 440 -17.02 -31.27 -27.32
C SER A 440 -18.31 -30.48 -27.52
N ILE A 441 -18.66 -30.20 -28.78
CA ILE A 441 -19.94 -29.56 -29.13
C ILE A 441 -21.15 -30.42 -28.76
N ALA A 442 -20.98 -31.73 -28.61
CA ALA A 442 -22.03 -32.65 -28.16
C ALA A 442 -22.52 -32.34 -26.73
N ASN A 443 -21.78 -31.53 -25.97
CA ASN A 443 -22.20 -31.05 -24.66
C ASN A 443 -23.23 -29.90 -24.72
N PHE A 444 -23.60 -29.42 -25.92
CA PHE A 444 -24.48 -28.27 -26.12
C PHE A 444 -25.66 -28.65 -27.02
N ASN A 445 -26.81 -28.00 -26.81
CA ASN A 445 -27.95 -28.13 -27.72
C ASN A 445 -27.69 -27.39 -29.05
N GLU A 446 -28.43 -27.76 -30.09
CA GLU A 446 -28.23 -27.22 -31.45
C GLU A 446 -28.38 -25.69 -31.52
N GLU A 447 -29.34 -25.13 -30.79
CA GLU A 447 -29.58 -23.69 -30.75
C GLU A 447 -28.37 -22.93 -30.19
N LEU A 448 -27.79 -23.41 -29.09
CA LEU A 448 -26.61 -22.83 -28.47
C LEU A 448 -25.39 -22.97 -29.37
N ILE A 449 -25.19 -24.13 -30.01
CA ILE A 449 -24.11 -24.34 -30.99
C ILE A 449 -24.20 -23.30 -32.10
N PHE A 450 -25.38 -23.10 -32.69
CA PHE A 450 -25.58 -22.11 -33.74
C PHE A 450 -25.26 -20.68 -33.26
N LYS A 451 -25.74 -20.29 -32.07
CA LYS A 451 -25.44 -18.98 -31.47
C LYS A 451 -23.94 -18.79 -31.22
N MET A 452 -23.24 -19.83 -30.74
CA MET A 452 -21.80 -19.78 -30.47
C MET A 452 -21.00 -19.58 -31.75
N TYR A 453 -21.26 -20.34 -32.82
CA TYR A 453 -20.54 -20.17 -34.09
C TYR A 453 -20.86 -18.83 -34.76
N ARG A 454 -22.10 -18.35 -34.67
CA ARG A 454 -22.47 -17.02 -35.14
C ARG A 454 -21.70 -15.93 -34.39
N PHE A 455 -21.62 -16.02 -33.06
CA PHE A 455 -20.84 -15.11 -32.24
C PHE A 455 -19.36 -15.11 -32.66
N VAL A 456 -18.73 -16.28 -32.81
CA VAL A 456 -17.33 -16.38 -33.24
C VAL A 456 -17.14 -15.70 -34.60
N LYS A 457 -18.03 -15.96 -35.56
CA LYS A 457 -17.99 -15.31 -36.89
C LYS A 457 -18.10 -13.79 -36.78
N ASP A 458 -19.04 -13.28 -35.98
CA ASP A 458 -19.27 -11.84 -35.81
C ASP A 458 -18.07 -11.14 -35.16
N ILE A 459 -17.32 -11.81 -34.28
CA ILE A 459 -16.08 -11.29 -33.70
C ILE A 459 -14.95 -11.29 -34.74
N LEU A 460 -14.79 -12.36 -35.52
CA LEU A 460 -13.74 -12.48 -36.54
C LEU A 460 -13.92 -11.51 -37.71
N LEU A 461 -15.11 -10.95 -37.91
CA LEU A 461 -15.34 -9.84 -38.83
C LEU A 461 -14.80 -8.49 -38.31
N LYS A 462 -14.53 -8.38 -37.00
CA LYS A 462 -14.08 -7.14 -36.34
C LYS A 462 -12.58 -7.14 -36.01
N ILE A 463 -11.97 -8.31 -35.91
CA ILE A 463 -10.54 -8.48 -35.66
C ILE A 463 -10.04 -9.60 -36.56
N SER A 464 -9.05 -9.30 -37.39
CA SER A 464 -8.58 -10.19 -38.46
C SER A 464 -7.44 -11.10 -38.02
N ASN A 465 -6.60 -10.67 -37.07
CA ASN A 465 -5.46 -11.45 -36.58
C ASN A 465 -4.96 -11.01 -35.20
N SER A 466 -4.03 -11.79 -34.64
CA SER A 466 -3.42 -11.56 -33.32
C SER A 466 -2.62 -10.26 -33.21
N HIS A 467 -2.04 -9.79 -34.31
CA HIS A 467 -1.32 -8.50 -34.34
C HIS A 467 -2.30 -7.33 -34.25
N GLU A 468 -3.43 -7.39 -34.97
CA GLU A 468 -4.49 -6.38 -34.89
C GLU A 468 -5.09 -6.30 -33.47
N LEU A 469 -5.33 -7.45 -32.83
CA LEU A 469 -5.80 -7.48 -31.44
C LEU A 469 -4.83 -6.77 -30.49
N GLN A 470 -3.51 -6.95 -30.69
CA GLN A 470 -2.48 -6.30 -29.89
C GLN A 470 -2.34 -4.81 -30.19
N ILE A 471 -2.39 -4.41 -31.45
CA ILE A 471 -2.39 -2.99 -31.84
C ILE A 471 -3.59 -2.29 -31.20
N ASN A 472 -4.77 -2.91 -31.24
CA ASN A 472 -5.96 -2.39 -30.58
C ASN A 472 -5.79 -2.32 -29.05
N TYR A 473 -5.09 -3.28 -28.43
CA TYR A 473 -4.77 -3.21 -27.00
C TYR A 473 -3.82 -2.06 -26.64
N SER A 474 -2.85 -1.77 -27.52
CA SER A 474 -1.86 -0.71 -27.31
C SER A 474 -2.43 0.70 -27.43
N LYS A 475 -3.52 0.89 -28.19
CA LYS A 475 -4.20 2.18 -28.34
C LYS A 475 -4.83 2.68 -27.03
N THR A 476 -5.01 4.00 -26.93
CA THR A 476 -5.89 4.60 -25.92
C THR A 476 -7.36 4.31 -26.24
N THR A 477 -8.25 4.49 -25.26
CA THR A 477 -9.70 4.35 -25.46
C THR A 477 -10.20 5.29 -26.57
N LYS A 478 -9.66 6.51 -26.62
CA LYS A 478 -10.00 7.52 -27.63
C LYS A 478 -9.52 7.10 -29.03
N ASP A 479 -8.24 6.76 -29.18
CA ASP A 479 -7.63 6.44 -30.47
C ASP A 479 -8.10 5.11 -31.05
N ARG A 480 -8.55 4.21 -30.18
CA ARG A 480 -9.18 2.96 -30.59
C ARG A 480 -10.54 3.19 -31.23
N ALA A 481 -11.24 4.29 -30.94
CA ALA A 481 -12.47 4.71 -31.62
C ALA A 481 -13.52 3.58 -31.81
N GLY A 482 -13.68 2.70 -30.81
CA GLY A 482 -14.63 1.58 -30.86
C GLY A 482 -14.11 0.29 -31.52
N LEU A 483 -12.87 0.27 -32.02
CA LEU A 483 -12.20 -0.97 -32.43
C LEU A 483 -12.15 -1.96 -31.27
N MET A 484 -12.26 -3.25 -31.59
CA MET A 484 -12.31 -4.29 -30.57
C MET A 484 -10.91 -4.61 -30.06
N GLY A 485 -10.67 -4.29 -28.79
CA GLY A 485 -9.52 -4.78 -28.04
C GLY A 485 -9.84 -6.03 -27.21
N PRO A 486 -8.85 -6.54 -26.47
CA PRO A 486 -9.02 -7.74 -25.65
C PRO A 486 -9.99 -7.54 -24.47
N ASP A 487 -10.07 -6.34 -23.88
CA ASP A 487 -11.05 -6.07 -22.81
C ASP A 487 -12.49 -6.04 -23.37
N GLU A 488 -12.72 -5.48 -24.57
CA GLU A 488 -14.02 -5.49 -25.23
C GLU A 488 -14.43 -6.90 -25.65
N LEU A 489 -13.47 -7.71 -26.13
CA LEU A 489 -13.70 -9.12 -26.44
C LEU A 489 -14.16 -9.89 -25.19
N LEU A 490 -13.48 -9.71 -24.05
CA LEU A 490 -13.88 -10.35 -22.80
C LEU A 490 -15.26 -9.90 -22.32
N LEU A 491 -15.61 -8.62 -22.48
CA LEU A 491 -16.95 -8.11 -22.16
C LEU A 491 -18.02 -8.71 -23.07
N LYS A 492 -17.77 -8.85 -24.37
CA LYS A 492 -18.70 -9.51 -25.31
C LYS A 492 -18.92 -10.98 -24.97
N VAL A 493 -17.86 -11.69 -24.56
CA VAL A 493 -17.99 -13.07 -24.07
C VAL A 493 -18.78 -13.12 -22.77
N LYS A 494 -18.56 -12.18 -21.84
CA LYS A 494 -19.36 -12.06 -20.61
C LYS A 494 -20.84 -11.83 -20.91
N GLU A 495 -21.16 -10.91 -21.81
CA GLU A 495 -22.53 -10.65 -22.27
C GLU A 495 -23.17 -11.93 -22.83
N PHE A 496 -22.46 -12.66 -23.70
CA PHE A 496 -22.97 -13.90 -24.29
C PHE A 496 -23.34 -14.94 -23.22
N VAL A 497 -22.44 -15.20 -22.27
CA VAL A 497 -22.66 -16.27 -21.27
C VAL A 497 -23.65 -15.88 -20.17
N ASN A 498 -23.98 -14.60 -20.01
CA ASN A 498 -24.95 -14.15 -19.00
C ASN A 498 -26.37 -14.65 -19.29
N TYR A 499 -26.70 -14.92 -20.56
CA TYR A 499 -28.01 -15.44 -20.96
C TYR A 499 -28.14 -16.97 -20.78
N LEU A 500 -27.05 -17.65 -20.43
CA LEU A 500 -27.07 -19.10 -20.26
C LEU A 500 -27.60 -19.47 -18.88
N ASP A 501 -28.31 -20.59 -18.83
CA ASP A 501 -28.77 -21.19 -17.59
C ASP A 501 -27.60 -21.68 -16.73
N ASN A 502 -27.87 -21.87 -15.44
CA ASN A 502 -26.90 -22.42 -14.50
C ASN A 502 -26.89 -23.95 -14.61
N GLU A 503 -26.22 -24.46 -15.63
CA GLU A 503 -26.00 -25.89 -15.84
C GLU A 503 -24.53 -26.27 -15.65
N GLU A 504 -24.26 -27.55 -15.39
CA GLU A 504 -22.91 -28.08 -15.33
C GLU A 504 -22.71 -29.22 -16.33
N ILE A 505 -21.58 -29.19 -17.04
CA ILE A 505 -21.17 -30.22 -17.97
C ILE A 505 -19.90 -30.91 -17.49
N HIS A 506 -19.73 -32.19 -17.81
CA HIS A 506 -18.49 -32.90 -17.53
C HIS A 506 -17.44 -32.58 -18.60
N ILE A 507 -16.23 -32.19 -18.17
CA ILE A 507 -15.10 -31.96 -19.07
C ILE A 507 -14.00 -32.93 -18.69
N ASN A 508 -13.67 -33.85 -19.60
CA ASN A 508 -12.77 -34.98 -19.36
C ASN A 508 -11.36 -34.52 -18.92
N GLU A 509 -10.82 -33.51 -19.59
CA GLU A 509 -9.48 -32.95 -19.34
C GLU A 509 -9.39 -32.25 -17.98
N ILE A 510 -10.53 -31.81 -17.43
CA ILE A 510 -10.61 -31.22 -16.09
C ILE A 510 -10.92 -32.30 -15.05
N GLY A 511 -11.51 -33.42 -15.46
CA GLY A 511 -11.90 -34.55 -14.61
C GLY A 511 -13.05 -34.22 -13.65
N LYS A 512 -13.79 -33.13 -13.89
CA LYS A 512 -14.87 -32.64 -13.03
C LYS A 512 -15.98 -31.96 -13.84
N LYS A 513 -17.12 -31.77 -13.18
CA LYS A 513 -18.18 -30.88 -13.66
C LYS A 513 -17.72 -29.42 -13.60
N VAL A 514 -18.08 -28.68 -14.65
CA VAL A 514 -17.78 -27.26 -14.82
C VAL A 514 -19.05 -26.57 -15.30
N SER A 515 -19.30 -25.35 -14.82
CA SER A 515 -20.44 -24.55 -15.29
C SER A 515 -20.41 -24.39 -16.81
N ILE A 516 -21.58 -24.53 -17.44
CA ILE A 516 -21.77 -24.30 -18.88
C ILE A 516 -21.26 -22.91 -19.30
N LYS A 517 -21.38 -21.91 -18.43
CA LYS A 517 -20.87 -20.54 -18.67
C LYS A 517 -19.35 -20.51 -18.81
N ILE A 518 -18.64 -21.26 -17.99
CA ILE A 518 -17.17 -21.38 -18.06
C ILE A 518 -16.78 -22.14 -19.33
N ALA A 519 -17.46 -23.26 -19.61
CA ALA A 519 -17.21 -24.05 -20.80
C ALA A 519 -17.42 -23.25 -22.09
N VAL A 520 -18.55 -22.57 -22.21
CA VAL A 520 -18.87 -21.74 -23.38
C VAL A 520 -17.92 -20.55 -23.49
N ALA A 521 -17.61 -19.85 -22.39
CA ALA A 521 -16.64 -18.76 -22.44
C ALA A 521 -15.26 -19.23 -22.93
N TYR A 522 -14.78 -20.39 -22.43
CA TYR A 522 -13.54 -20.98 -22.89
C TYR A 522 -13.60 -21.40 -24.35
N PHE A 523 -14.70 -22.02 -24.79
CA PHE A 523 -14.91 -22.42 -26.18
C PHE A 523 -14.83 -21.21 -27.10
N LEU A 524 -15.61 -20.16 -26.82
CA LEU A 524 -15.69 -18.97 -27.68
C LEU A 524 -14.32 -18.31 -27.82
N LEU A 525 -13.65 -18.04 -26.70
CA LEU A 525 -12.32 -17.43 -26.71
C LEU A 525 -11.30 -18.31 -27.43
N THR A 526 -11.27 -19.62 -27.17
CA THR A 526 -10.31 -20.53 -27.81
C THR A 526 -10.51 -20.59 -29.32
N HIS A 527 -11.76 -20.65 -29.80
CA HIS A 527 -12.04 -20.68 -31.24
C HIS A 527 -11.66 -19.37 -31.94
N ILE A 528 -11.94 -18.23 -31.30
CA ILE A 528 -11.53 -16.91 -31.80
C ILE A 528 -10.00 -16.82 -31.85
N ILE A 529 -9.33 -17.08 -30.72
CA ILE A 529 -7.87 -16.94 -30.60
C ILE A 529 -7.11 -17.89 -31.53
N ASN A 530 -7.57 -19.13 -31.70
CA ASN A 530 -6.95 -20.06 -32.64
C ASN A 530 -7.01 -19.52 -34.08
N LYS A 531 -8.15 -18.96 -34.51
CA LYS A 531 -8.28 -18.35 -35.84
C LYS A 531 -7.41 -17.09 -36.00
N LEU A 532 -7.36 -16.24 -34.97
CA LEU A 532 -6.52 -15.04 -34.98
C LEU A 532 -5.02 -15.38 -35.04
N ASN A 533 -4.56 -16.41 -34.33
CA ASN A 533 -3.16 -16.85 -34.33
C ASN A 533 -2.76 -17.51 -35.67
N THR A 534 -3.67 -18.22 -36.35
CA THR A 534 -3.37 -18.84 -37.66
C THR A 534 -3.30 -17.84 -38.82
N THR A 535 -3.84 -16.64 -38.63
CA THR A 535 -3.90 -15.61 -39.68
C THR A 535 -2.66 -14.72 -39.57
N ILE A 536 -1.48 -15.26 -39.90
CA ILE A 536 -0.24 -14.48 -39.94
C ILE A 536 -0.32 -13.51 -41.14
N PRO A 537 -0.09 -12.19 -40.98
CA PRO A 537 0.05 -11.32 -42.13
C PRO A 537 1.24 -11.80 -42.96
N LYS A 538 1.02 -12.14 -44.24
CA LYS A 538 2.12 -12.30 -45.19
C LYS A 538 2.95 -11.01 -45.12
N LYS A 539 4.19 -11.09 -44.63
CA LYS A 539 5.16 -9.99 -44.71
C LYS A 539 5.19 -9.53 -46.17
N CYS A 540 4.70 -8.33 -46.45
CA CYS A 540 5.15 -7.62 -47.64
C CYS A 540 6.63 -7.34 -47.38
N LYS A 541 7.48 -7.95 -48.21
CA LYS A 541 8.93 -7.75 -48.21
C LYS A 541 9.27 -6.29 -48.50
#